data_AF-A0A7W2HK88-F1
#
_entry.id   AF-A0A7W2HK88-F1
#
_cell.length_a   1.000
_cell.length_b   1.000
_cell.length_c   1.000
_cell.angle_alpha   90.00
_cell.angle_beta   90.00
_cell.angle_gamma   90.00
#
_symmetry.space_group_name_H-M   'P 1'
#
loop_
_entity.id
_entity.type
_entity.pdbx_description
1 polymer ?
#
loop_
_entity_poly.entity_id
_entity_poly.type
_entity_poly.pdbx_seq_one_letter_code
_entity_poly.pdbx_strand_id
1 'polypeptide(L)' 'MVDGRPVAVTGGDDKTVRVWDLTTVQQVGPELVFPDPVMAVAVAGGQLVVGFGREVAALSPLT' A
#
# COMPACT_ATOMS: atom_id res chain seq x y z
N MET A 1 -5.13 10.24 5.74
CA MET A 1 -5.04 11.36 4.77
C MET A 1 -3.58 11.52 4.39
N VAL A 2 -3.28 11.72 3.11
CA VAL A 2 -1.95 12.12 2.61
C VAL A 2 -2.14 13.50 1.99
N ASP A 3 -1.41 14.51 2.47
CA ASP A 3 -1.52 15.90 2.00
C ASP A 3 -2.97 16.44 1.96
N GLY A 4 -3.76 16.10 2.98
CA GLY A 4 -5.18 16.50 3.06
C GLY A 4 -6.12 15.73 2.13
N ARG A 5 -5.64 14.70 1.43
CA ARG A 5 -6.45 13.82 0.58
C ARG A 5 -6.73 12.47 1.26
N PRO A 6 -7.98 11.98 1.23
CA PRO A 6 -8.30 10.65 1.74
C PRO A 6 -7.71 9.59 0.81
N VAL A 7 -6.86 8.72 1.38
CA VAL A 7 -6.17 7.66 0.67
C VAL A 7 -6.44 6.33 1.37
N ALA A 8 -6.79 5.31 0.59
CA ALA A 8 -6.78 3.92 1.05
C ALA A 8 -5.58 3.17 0.49
N VAL A 9 -5.06 2.25 1.28
CA VAL A 9 -4.05 1.27 0.85
C VAL A 9 -4.64 -0.11 1.09
N THR A 10 -4.60 -0.96 0.06
CA THR A 10 -5.15 -2.32 0.12
C THR A 10 -4.10 -3.32 -0.32
N GLY A 11 -3.98 -4.43 0.42
CA GLY A 11 -3.22 -5.60 0.01
C GLY A 11 -4.14 -6.81 -0.19
N GLY A 12 -3.69 -7.84 -0.90
CA GLY A 12 -4.46 -9.06 -1.04
C GLY A 12 -3.71 -10.30 -1.53
N ASP A 13 -4.48 -11.37 -1.70
CA ASP A 13 -4.01 -12.70 -2.14
C ASP A 13 -3.45 -12.71 -3.58
N ASP A 14 -3.79 -11.70 -4.37
CA ASP A 14 -3.20 -11.47 -5.69
C ASP A 14 -1.76 -10.96 -5.64
N LYS A 15 -1.19 -10.86 -4.44
CA LYS A 15 0.19 -10.45 -4.15
C LYS A 15 0.47 -9.00 -4.47
N THR A 16 -0.56 -8.16 -4.49
CA THR A 16 -0.40 -6.74 -4.82
C THR A 16 -0.70 -5.85 -3.62
N VAL A 17 -0.08 -4.66 -3.61
CA VAL A 17 -0.57 -3.49 -2.89
C VAL A 17 -1.02 -2.44 -3.88
N ARG A 18 -2.19 -1.86 -3.63
CA ARG A 18 -2.79 -0.76 -4.41
C ARG A 18 -3.04 0.45 -3.52
N VAL A 19 -2.88 1.63 -4.10
CA VAL A 19 -3.15 2.92 -3.45
C VAL A 19 -4.30 3.59 -4.19
N TRP A 20 -5.26 4.13 -3.44
CA TRP A 20 -6.48 4.70 -3.99
C TRP A 20 -6.67 6.14 -3.52
N ASP A 21 -6.97 7.06 -4.44
CA ASP A 21 -7.56 8.35 -4.10
C ASP A 21 -9.06 8.16 -3.92
N LEU A 22 -9.52 8.32 -2.67
CA LEU A 22 -10.93 8.11 -2.34
C LEU A 22 -11.81 9.30 -2.74
N THR A 23 -11.21 10.44 -3.09
CA THR A 23 -11.93 11.60 -3.62
C THR A 23 -12.42 11.32 -5.04
N THR A 24 -11.59 10.67 -5.84
CA THR A 24 -11.87 10.35 -7.25
C THR A 24 -12.31 8.90 -7.46
N VAL A 25 -12.13 8.05 -6.45
CA VAL A 25 -12.40 6.60 -6.51
C VAL A 25 -11.56 5.92 -7.61
N GLN A 26 -10.29 6.32 -7.68
CA GLN A 26 -9.35 5.81 -8.67
C GLN A 26 -8.06 5.32 -8.01
N GLN A 27 -7.45 4.30 -8.60
CA GLN A 27 -6.12 3.87 -8.22
C GLN A 27 -5.09 4.93 -8.61
N VAL A 28 -4.13 5.19 -7.73
CA VAL A 28 -3.01 6.09 -7.95
C VAL A 28 -1.76 5.27 -8.21
N GLY A 29 -1.18 5.43 -9.41
CA GLY A 29 0.07 4.77 -9.78
C GLY A 29 -0.06 3.27 -10.05
N PRO A 30 1.09 2.61 -10.35
CA PRO A 30 1.13 1.18 -10.60
C PRO A 30 0.91 0.36 -9.31
N GLU A 31 0.53 -0.90 -9.51
CA GLU A 31 0.48 -1.87 -8.41
C GLU A 31 1.89 -2.19 -7.91
N LEU A 32 2.04 -2.34 -6.60
CA LEU A 32 3.28 -2.85 -6.01
C LEU A 32 3.15 -4.36 -5.89
N VAL A 33 4.00 -5.10 -6.61
CA VAL A 33 3.94 -6.56 -6.67
C VAL A 33 4.91 -7.18 -5.66
N PHE A 34 4.40 -8.14 -4.88
CA PHE A 34 5.15 -8.88 -3.87
C PHE A 34 5.29 -10.36 -4.27
N PRO A 35 6.30 -11.09 -3.76
CA PRO A 35 6.50 -12.50 -4.09
C PRO A 35 5.40 -13.42 -3.52
N ASP A 36 4.69 -12.97 -2.48
CA ASP A 36 3.69 -13.73 -1.73
C ASP A 36 2.42 -12.88 -1.45
N PRO A 37 1.29 -13.52 -1.08
CA PRO A 37 0.07 -12.84 -0.64
C PRO A 37 0.34 -11.76 0.41
N VAL A 38 -0.30 -10.60 0.22
CA VAL A 38 -0.22 -9.50 1.17
C VAL A 38 -1.32 -9.67 2.20
N MET A 39 -0.92 -10.02 3.43
CA MET A 39 -1.85 -10.31 4.52
C MET A 39 -2.15 -9.10 5.40
N ALA A 40 -1.24 -8.13 5.44
CA ALA A 40 -1.39 -6.93 6.26
C ALA A 40 -0.68 -5.72 5.64
N VAL A 41 -1.30 -4.56 5.78
CA VAL A 41 -0.73 -3.25 5.45
C VAL A 41 -0.92 -2.29 6.61
N ALA A 42 0.09 -1.46 6.87
CA ALA A 42 0.00 -0.38 7.85
C ALA A 42 0.74 0.86 7.34
N VAL A 43 0.23 2.03 7.67
CA VAL A 43 0.91 3.31 7.39
C VAL A 43 1.28 3.95 8.71
N ALA A 44 2.58 4.17 8.93
CA ALA A 44 3.10 4.76 10.16
C ALA A 44 4.33 5.62 9.86
N GLY A 45 4.38 6.84 10.39
CA GLY A 45 5.55 7.72 10.23
C GLY A 45 5.89 8.06 8.77
N GLY A 46 4.90 8.04 7.87
CA GLY A 46 5.10 8.24 6.44
C GLY A 46 5.58 7.00 5.69
N GLN A 47 5.82 5.88 6.36
CA GLN A 47 6.19 4.61 5.73
C GLN A 47 4.97 3.71 5.54
N LEU A 48 4.98 2.95 4.45
CA LEU A 48 4.10 1.82 4.24
C LEU A 48 4.82 0.55 4.69
N VAL A 49 4.25 -0.15 5.67
CA VAL A 49 4.69 -1.47 6.12
C VAL A 49 3.80 -2.52 5.50
N VAL A 50 4.40 -3.53 4.86
CA VAL A 50 3.69 -4.61 4.15
C VAL A 50 4.16 -5.94 4.71
N GLY A 51 3.21 -6.74 5.22
CA GLY A 51 3.45 -8.12 5.62
C GLY A 51 3.02 -9.08 4.50
N PHE A 52 3.95 -9.92 4.07
CA PHE A 52 3.73 -10.90 2.99
C PHE A 52 4.51 -12.18 3.27
N GLY A 53 3.92 -13.34 2.97
CA GLY A 53 4.56 -14.63 3.29
C GLY A 53 4.98 -14.71 4.77
N ARG A 54 6.29 -14.83 5.02
CA ARG A 54 6.89 -14.75 6.38
C ARG A 54 7.81 -13.54 6.55
N GLU A 55 7.67 -12.55 5.68
CA GLU A 55 8.54 -11.38 5.58
C GLU A 55 7.75 -10.08 5.80
N VAL A 56 8.50 -9.01 6.04
CA VAL A 56 7.98 -7.64 6.16
C VAL A 56 8.87 -6.70 5.35
N ALA A 57 8.25 -5.82 4.57
CA ALA A 57 8.92 -4.71 3.90
C ALA A 57 8.45 -3.38 4.50
N ALA A 58 9.38 -2.43 4.62
CA ALA A 58 9.09 -1.04 4.93
C ALA A 58 9.46 -0.19 3.71
N LEU A 59 8.45 0.44 3.11
CA LEU A 59 8.58 1.28 1.93
C LEU A 59 8.43 2.73 2.34
N SER A 60 9.38 3.55 1.91
CA SER A 60 9.24 5.01 2.03
C SER A 60 8.69 5.55 0.71
N PRO A 61 7.84 6.59 0.72
CA PRO A 61 7.43 7.28 -0.49
C PRO A 61 8.71 7.70 -1.23
N LEU A 62 8.76 7.42 -2.53
CA LEU A 62 9.77 8.02 -3.39
C LEU A 62 9.42 9.52 -3.45
N THR A 63 10.36 10.37 -3.04
CA THR A 63 10.23 11.83 -3.05
C THR A 63 9.87 12.37 -4.44
#